data_AF-A0A7J8FKK5-F1
#
_entry.id   AF-A0A7J8FKK5-F1
#
_cell.length_a   1.000
_cell.length_b   1.000
_cell.length_c   1.000
_cell.angle_alpha   90.00
_cell.angle_beta   90.00
_cell.angle_gamma   90.00
#
_symmetry.space_group_name_H-M   'P 1'
#
loop_
_entity.id
_entity.type
_entity.pdbx_description
1 polymer ?
#
loop_
_entity_poly.entity_id
_entity_poly.type
_entity_poly.pdbx_seq_one_letter_code
_entity_poly.pdbx_strand_id
1 'polypeptide(L)'
;MVKYIYPSIDGFDHERLLYYFTLLESFGCGDFGKYAIKPETHVRLLKKFKVVASGLNYKKLTDENTDPLEALEPVLSSQNILSISKLVPKIPDKDGRMLSPSALYTVWLQKLFWTGDPHLARPAPESSSVWLRACEVCLRYFDRLHPGDLITVVDAITFSPSAVTKLSVEERKEMTRMAIKAVKHFIEKSRKRNLEENIQEANGSEMTYVDALNHLEKSLAHLETLNHSFIVSLKNSEQEILQKYCKLYDLSRSESGKLRDQAVAMCLDGQPLRMIQQLLEVAVGPLDLSPKDVVQSAIMKIISALSGGRADLGGPGDPLQVLEGVVAAVHASVDQGEALVSPEDLLEWLRPFCADDAWPVRPRIHVLQIVGQSFHLSEEDSKLLVFFRTETILKATWPQRQVDITDTDNEESRCALFAELLESSHQEAEFQHLVLLLQAWPPMSRDHATSITNNPWMRLATAMLTRCAVEDKEGLGNEVLKICRSLYNTKQMLPAEGVKELSALLWDQALLLPALKLLLESQDETLHAVALERVAGVAEVNDSNCDRELLSLLLDAKLLGPCVSTAFYPRIVEHLLASQQGRWDTEALARDLREAGHEAEAGSLLLAARGTHRALRTFSMALSAGRHWL
;
A
#
# COMPACT_ATOMS: atom_id res chain seq x y z
N MET A 1 -22.58 35.11 -30.31
CA MET A 1 -21.47 35.80 -29.58
C MET A 1 -20.77 34.85 -28.61
N VAL A 2 -21.48 34.19 -27.68
CA VAL A 2 -20.90 33.27 -26.68
C VAL A 2 -20.13 32.07 -27.27
N LYS A 3 -20.61 31.43 -28.35
CA LYS A 3 -19.98 30.22 -28.94
C LYS A 3 -18.74 30.49 -29.81
N TYR A 4 -18.66 31.67 -30.44
CA TYR A 4 -17.66 31.93 -31.50
C TYR A 4 -16.75 33.13 -31.21
N ILE A 5 -17.24 34.14 -30.49
CA ILE A 5 -16.49 35.38 -30.22
C ILE A 5 -15.84 35.30 -28.84
N TYR A 6 -16.61 34.95 -27.81
CA TYR A 6 -16.08 34.89 -26.45
C TYR A 6 -14.84 33.98 -26.33
N PRO A 7 -14.79 32.75 -26.89
CA PRO A 7 -13.62 31.88 -26.77
C PRO A 7 -12.37 32.46 -27.43
N SER A 8 -12.51 33.29 -28.46
CA SER A 8 -11.40 33.89 -29.20
C SER A 8 -10.72 35.08 -28.50
N ILE A 9 -11.35 35.64 -27.46
CA ILE A 9 -10.79 36.77 -26.70
C ILE A 9 -9.84 36.22 -25.64
N ASP A 10 -8.64 36.76 -25.51
CA ASP A 10 -7.72 36.34 -24.44
C ASP A 10 -8.23 36.79 -23.05
N GLY A 11 -8.01 35.98 -22.01
CA GLY A 11 -8.46 36.27 -20.64
C GLY A 11 -7.78 37.47 -19.98
N PHE A 12 -6.60 37.86 -20.46
CA PHE A 12 -5.84 39.03 -20.03
C PHE A 12 -6.20 40.29 -20.82
N ASP A 13 -6.89 40.16 -21.97
CA ASP A 13 -7.31 41.31 -22.80
C ASP A 13 -8.60 41.95 -22.24
N HIS A 14 -8.43 42.72 -21.16
CA HIS A 14 -9.55 43.39 -20.48
C HIS A 14 -10.27 44.39 -21.38
N GLU A 15 -9.60 44.97 -22.38
CA GLU A 15 -10.21 45.93 -23.29
C GLU A 15 -11.20 45.25 -24.23
N ARG A 16 -10.80 44.14 -24.85
CA ARG A 16 -11.70 43.35 -25.71
C ARG A 16 -12.81 42.69 -24.91
N LEU A 17 -12.54 42.20 -23.70
CA LEU A 17 -13.57 41.67 -22.81
C LEU A 17 -14.56 42.76 -22.40
N LEU A 18 -14.09 43.96 -22.06
CA LEU A 18 -14.96 45.09 -21.72
C LEU A 18 -15.86 45.48 -22.90
N TYR A 19 -15.30 45.54 -24.11
CA TYR A 19 -16.07 45.80 -25.32
C TYR A 19 -17.13 44.71 -25.56
N TYR A 20 -16.75 43.44 -25.44
CA TYR A 20 -17.66 42.29 -25.58
C TYR A 20 -18.87 42.37 -24.62
N PHE A 21 -18.64 42.58 -23.32
CA PHE A 21 -19.72 42.66 -22.34
C PHE A 21 -20.55 43.94 -22.48
N THR A 22 -19.95 45.05 -22.92
CA THR A 22 -20.70 46.29 -23.22
C THR A 22 -21.67 46.07 -24.39
N LEU A 23 -21.25 45.34 -25.43
CA LEU A 23 -22.14 44.97 -26.52
C LEU A 23 -23.28 44.08 -26.03
N LEU A 24 -22.98 43.04 -25.24
CA LEU A 24 -24.00 42.16 -24.67
C LEU A 24 -25.04 42.91 -23.81
N GLU A 25 -24.59 43.90 -23.05
CA GLU A 25 -25.46 44.80 -22.29
C GLU A 25 -26.34 45.66 -23.21
N SER A 26 -25.76 46.28 -24.25
CA SER A 26 -26.50 47.16 -25.17
C SER A 26 -27.58 46.43 -25.99
N PHE A 27 -27.41 45.13 -26.24
CA PHE A 27 -28.39 44.32 -26.97
C PHE A 27 -29.48 43.69 -26.07
N GLY A 28 -29.50 44.00 -24.77
CA GLY A 28 -30.52 43.47 -23.85
C GLY A 28 -30.43 41.94 -23.65
N CYS A 29 -29.27 41.33 -23.91
CA CYS A 29 -29.10 39.87 -23.84
C CYS A 29 -29.08 39.30 -22.41
N GLY A 30 -29.31 40.13 -21.38
CA GLY A 30 -29.28 39.72 -19.97
C GLY A 30 -30.36 38.69 -19.58
N ASP A 31 -31.45 38.60 -20.35
CA ASP A 31 -32.61 37.76 -20.03
C ASP A 31 -32.61 36.39 -20.75
N PHE A 32 -31.62 36.13 -21.62
CA PHE A 32 -31.60 34.94 -22.48
C PHE A 32 -30.71 33.78 -21.97
N GLY A 33 -30.20 33.86 -20.74
CA GLY A 33 -29.39 32.80 -20.14
C GLY A 33 -29.31 32.90 -18.61
N LYS A 34 -29.15 31.75 -17.94
CA LYS A 34 -28.80 31.70 -16.51
C LYS A 34 -27.34 32.11 -16.33
N TYR A 35 -27.06 33.41 -16.36
CA TYR A 35 -25.72 33.93 -16.12
C TYR A 35 -25.48 34.11 -14.61
N ALA A 36 -24.38 33.55 -14.09
CA ALA A 36 -23.97 33.76 -12.70
C ALA A 36 -23.63 35.24 -12.40
N ILE A 37 -23.15 35.98 -13.41
CA ILE A 37 -22.88 37.42 -13.34
C ILE A 37 -23.57 38.12 -14.52
N LYS A 38 -24.32 39.20 -14.24
CA LYS A 38 -24.98 39.99 -15.29
C LYS A 38 -23.96 40.76 -16.15
N PRO A 39 -24.21 40.98 -17.46
CA PRO A 39 -23.34 41.76 -18.34
C PRO A 39 -22.93 43.14 -17.79
N GLU A 40 -23.86 43.92 -17.22
CA GLU A 40 -23.56 45.20 -16.58
C GLU A 40 -22.55 45.04 -15.41
N THR A 41 -22.68 43.97 -14.63
CA THR A 41 -21.74 43.68 -13.54
C THR A 41 -20.37 43.31 -14.09
N HIS A 42 -20.28 42.56 -15.18
CA HIS A 42 -19.02 42.31 -15.88
C HIS A 42 -18.35 43.62 -16.34
N VAL A 43 -19.10 44.52 -16.97
CA VAL A 43 -18.61 45.85 -17.41
C VAL A 43 -18.07 46.65 -16.23
N ARG A 44 -18.80 46.68 -15.10
CA ARG A 44 -18.37 47.40 -13.88
C ARG A 44 -17.10 46.80 -13.27
N LEU A 45 -17.00 45.47 -13.23
CA LEU A 45 -15.83 44.77 -12.71
C LEU A 45 -14.61 45.01 -13.60
N LEU A 46 -14.72 44.83 -14.92
CA LEU A 46 -13.62 45.03 -15.87
C LEU A 46 -13.11 46.47 -15.88
N LYS A 47 -13.99 47.48 -15.80
CA LYS A 47 -13.58 48.89 -15.67
C LYS A 47 -12.71 49.14 -14.43
N LYS A 48 -12.96 48.41 -13.34
CA LYS A 48 -12.19 48.53 -12.09
C LYS A 48 -10.92 47.69 -12.13
N PHE A 49 -11.01 46.41 -12.51
CA PHE A 49 -9.87 45.49 -12.54
C PHE A 49 -8.80 45.90 -13.54
N LYS A 50 -9.16 46.49 -14.70
CA LYS A 50 -8.18 47.06 -15.62
C LYS A 50 -7.24 48.07 -14.96
N VAL A 51 -7.74 48.80 -13.95
CA VAL A 51 -6.97 49.82 -13.22
C VAL A 51 -6.20 49.22 -12.04
N VAL A 52 -6.85 48.37 -11.24
CA VAL A 52 -6.29 47.90 -9.96
C VAL A 52 -5.55 46.56 -10.05
N ALA A 53 -5.73 45.82 -11.14
CA ALA A 53 -5.17 44.48 -11.37
C ALA A 53 -5.08 44.17 -12.87
N SER A 54 -4.32 44.95 -13.63
CA SER A 54 -4.19 44.82 -15.09
C SER A 54 -3.65 43.46 -15.56
N GLY A 55 -2.96 42.70 -14.70
CA GLY A 55 -2.48 41.34 -14.98
C GLY A 55 -3.48 40.21 -14.67
N LEU A 56 -4.72 40.52 -14.30
CA LEU A 56 -5.71 39.50 -13.90
C LEU A 56 -6.21 38.73 -15.13
N ASN A 57 -6.27 37.40 -15.05
CA ASN A 57 -7.01 36.63 -16.05
C ASN A 57 -8.52 36.68 -15.72
N TYR A 58 -9.25 37.60 -16.34
CA TYR A 58 -10.66 37.84 -16.03
C TYR A 58 -11.58 36.68 -16.46
N LYS A 59 -11.19 35.95 -17.51
CA LYS A 59 -11.90 34.73 -17.91
C LYS A 59 -11.77 33.64 -16.85
N LYS A 60 -10.55 33.42 -16.35
CA LYS A 60 -10.31 32.46 -15.25
C LYS A 60 -11.09 32.83 -13.99
N LEU A 61 -11.21 34.13 -13.69
CA LEU A 61 -11.99 34.64 -12.55
C LEU A 61 -13.49 34.33 -12.64
N THR A 62 -14.04 34.25 -13.85
CA THR A 62 -15.49 34.14 -14.10
C THR A 62 -15.89 32.80 -14.70
N ASP A 63 -14.97 31.84 -14.72
CA ASP A 63 -15.19 30.47 -15.19
C ASP A 63 -15.84 29.64 -14.07
N GLU A 64 -16.92 28.92 -14.39
CA GLU A 64 -17.68 28.12 -13.43
C GLU A 64 -16.88 26.92 -12.88
N ASN A 65 -15.85 26.48 -13.61
CA ASN A 65 -15.02 25.33 -13.21
C ASN A 65 -13.77 25.72 -12.41
N THR A 66 -13.51 27.02 -12.26
CA THR A 66 -12.27 27.52 -11.65
C THR A 66 -12.58 28.25 -10.35
N ASP A 67 -11.70 28.12 -9.35
CA ASP A 67 -11.80 28.92 -8.13
C ASP A 67 -11.46 30.40 -8.43
N PRO A 68 -12.38 31.35 -8.20
CA PRO A 68 -12.09 32.76 -8.46
C PRO A 68 -10.96 33.30 -7.57
N LEU A 69 -10.72 32.74 -6.38
CA LEU A 69 -9.61 33.14 -5.52
C LEU A 69 -8.24 32.73 -6.10
N GLU A 70 -8.14 31.56 -6.75
CA GLU A 70 -6.92 31.16 -7.49
C GLU A 70 -6.63 32.07 -8.69
N ALA A 71 -7.67 32.68 -9.28
CA ALA A 71 -7.48 33.65 -10.35
C ALA A 71 -7.00 35.02 -9.81
N LEU A 72 -7.44 35.41 -8.61
CA LEU A 72 -7.06 36.67 -7.97
C LEU A 72 -5.67 36.61 -7.33
N GLU A 73 -5.31 35.51 -6.67
CA GLU A 73 -4.07 35.36 -5.87
C GLU A 73 -2.81 35.93 -6.54
N PRO A 74 -2.51 35.67 -7.85
CA PRO A 74 -1.28 36.15 -8.46
C PRO A 74 -1.17 37.68 -8.51
N VAL A 75 -2.30 38.38 -8.65
CA VAL A 75 -2.34 39.84 -8.78
C VAL A 75 -2.52 40.60 -7.46
N LEU A 76 -2.76 39.90 -6.34
CA LEU A 76 -2.95 40.54 -5.04
C LEU A 76 -1.64 41.11 -4.51
N SER A 77 -1.72 42.37 -4.05
CA SER A 77 -0.68 43.11 -3.37
C SER A 77 -1.26 44.05 -2.31
N SER A 78 -0.40 44.52 -1.44
CA SER A 78 -0.69 45.54 -0.42
C SER A 78 -1.29 46.83 -0.98
N GLN A 79 -0.99 47.17 -2.24
CA GLN A 79 -1.49 48.38 -2.89
C GLN A 79 -2.93 48.22 -3.41
N ASN A 80 -3.32 47.02 -3.82
CA ASN A 80 -4.61 46.80 -4.48
C ASN A 80 -5.62 46.01 -3.64
N ILE A 81 -5.20 45.32 -2.58
CA ILE A 81 -6.06 44.43 -1.78
C ILE A 81 -7.33 45.12 -1.27
N LEU A 82 -7.23 46.35 -0.76
CA LEU A 82 -8.39 47.13 -0.28
C LEU A 82 -9.35 47.51 -1.40
N SER A 83 -8.83 47.74 -2.61
CA SER A 83 -9.65 48.09 -3.76
C SER A 83 -10.36 46.85 -4.31
N ILE A 84 -9.66 45.73 -4.38
CA ILE A 84 -10.20 44.45 -4.86
C ILE A 84 -11.22 43.90 -3.87
N SER A 85 -10.99 43.99 -2.56
CA SER A 85 -11.92 43.49 -1.53
C SER A 85 -13.31 44.11 -1.60
N LYS A 86 -13.44 45.34 -2.13
CA LYS A 86 -14.74 46.00 -2.39
C LYS A 86 -15.46 45.49 -3.63
N LEU A 87 -14.75 44.79 -4.53
CA LEU A 87 -15.28 44.23 -5.77
C LEU A 87 -15.71 42.77 -5.61
N VAL A 88 -15.02 42.02 -4.75
CA VAL A 88 -15.23 40.59 -4.52
C VAL A 88 -16.67 40.18 -4.16
N PRO A 89 -17.46 40.97 -3.39
CA PRO A 89 -18.88 40.65 -3.13
C PRO A 89 -19.80 40.61 -4.36
N LYS A 90 -19.27 40.89 -5.56
CA LYS A 90 -19.98 40.80 -6.85
C LYS A 90 -19.53 39.61 -7.70
N ILE A 91 -18.67 38.76 -7.15
CA ILE A 91 -18.08 37.60 -7.80
C ILE A 91 -18.63 36.36 -7.09
N PRO A 92 -19.33 35.45 -7.80
CA PRO A 92 -19.80 34.21 -7.23
C PRO A 92 -18.62 33.24 -7.04
N ASP A 93 -18.69 32.49 -5.95
CA ASP A 93 -17.86 31.34 -5.63
C ASP A 93 -18.42 30.06 -6.29
N LYS A 94 -17.71 28.94 -6.17
CA LYS A 94 -18.12 27.63 -6.74
C LYS A 94 -19.50 27.17 -6.27
N ASP A 95 -19.85 27.50 -5.03
CA ASP A 95 -21.15 27.16 -4.43
C ASP A 95 -22.27 28.15 -4.79
N GLY A 96 -21.99 29.12 -5.67
CA GLY A 96 -22.92 30.17 -6.10
C GLY A 96 -23.13 31.29 -5.07
N ARG A 97 -22.52 31.20 -3.88
CA ARG A 97 -22.48 32.28 -2.89
C ARG A 97 -21.51 33.37 -3.35
N MET A 98 -21.75 34.62 -2.99
CA MET A 98 -20.80 35.70 -3.31
C MET A 98 -19.56 35.59 -2.44
N LEU A 99 -18.39 35.80 -3.02
CA LEU A 99 -17.13 35.79 -2.29
C LEU A 99 -17.10 36.88 -1.21
N SER A 100 -16.55 36.54 -0.05
CA SER A 100 -16.38 37.49 1.04
C SER A 100 -15.06 38.26 0.92
N PRO A 101 -15.00 39.53 1.35
CA PRO A 101 -13.74 40.26 1.49
C PRO A 101 -12.73 39.52 2.36
N SER A 102 -13.20 38.83 3.40
CA SER A 102 -12.38 38.06 4.34
C SER A 102 -11.63 36.92 3.63
N ALA A 103 -12.30 36.11 2.80
CA ALA A 103 -11.67 35.03 2.04
C ALA A 103 -10.57 35.54 1.09
N LEU A 104 -10.76 36.73 0.51
CA LEU A 104 -9.71 37.38 -0.28
C LEU A 104 -8.49 37.75 0.57
N TYR A 105 -8.71 38.33 1.74
CA TYR A 105 -7.63 38.64 2.69
C TYR A 105 -6.95 37.36 3.18
N THR A 106 -7.67 36.25 3.40
CA THR A 106 -7.10 34.94 3.77
C THR A 106 -6.02 34.51 2.77
N VAL A 107 -6.37 34.46 1.49
CA VAL A 107 -5.46 34.03 0.41
C VAL A 107 -4.28 34.98 0.26
N TRP A 108 -4.53 36.30 0.29
CA TRP A 108 -3.47 37.29 0.22
C TRP A 108 -2.52 37.25 1.41
N LEU A 109 -3.01 37.03 2.64
CA LEU A 109 -2.16 36.99 3.84
C LEU A 109 -1.27 35.75 3.88
N GLN A 110 -1.74 34.61 3.38
CA GLN A 110 -0.91 33.42 3.20
C GLN A 110 0.22 33.70 2.20
N LYS A 111 -0.11 34.30 1.05
CA LYS A 111 0.89 34.75 0.07
C LYS A 111 1.87 35.76 0.67
N LEU A 112 1.37 36.79 1.34
CA LEU A 112 2.19 37.84 1.98
C LEU A 112 3.19 37.26 2.97
N PHE A 113 2.78 36.27 3.77
CA PHE A 113 3.68 35.61 4.72
C PHE A 113 4.76 34.80 4.01
N TRP A 114 4.39 33.95 3.04
CA TRP A 114 5.32 32.99 2.43
C TRP A 114 6.18 33.57 1.31
N THR A 115 5.63 34.48 0.51
CA THR A 115 6.32 35.06 -0.66
C THR A 115 6.77 36.50 -0.42
N GLY A 116 6.25 37.16 0.59
CA GLY A 116 6.46 38.59 0.81
C GLY A 116 5.63 39.46 -0.15
N ASP A 117 5.80 40.77 0.00
CA ASP A 117 5.24 41.79 -0.89
C ASP A 117 6.29 42.88 -1.07
N PRO A 118 6.73 43.18 -2.31
CA PRO A 118 7.79 44.15 -2.57
C PRO A 118 7.63 45.51 -1.86
N HIS A 119 6.39 45.90 -1.51
CA HIS A 119 6.06 47.16 -0.86
C HIS A 119 5.91 47.09 0.66
N LEU A 120 5.72 45.90 1.26
CA LEU A 120 5.54 45.73 2.70
C LEU A 120 6.58 44.81 3.38
N ALA A 121 7.02 43.78 2.68
CA ALA A 121 7.88 42.72 3.20
C ALA A 121 8.87 42.25 2.12
N ARG A 122 10.18 42.33 2.41
CA ARG A 122 11.23 41.89 1.49
C ARG A 122 11.09 40.39 1.16
N PRO A 123 11.50 39.93 -0.04
CA PRO A 123 11.59 38.51 -0.35
C PRO A 123 12.51 37.79 0.66
N ALA A 124 12.14 36.56 1.00
CA ALA A 124 12.60 35.82 2.18
C ALA A 124 14.13 35.58 2.23
N PRO A 125 14.77 35.84 3.39
CA PRO A 125 15.96 35.13 3.84
C PRO A 125 15.72 34.36 5.17
N GLU A 126 16.46 33.25 5.31
CA GLU A 126 16.35 32.15 6.27
C GLU A 126 16.73 32.49 7.74
N SER A 127 16.18 33.57 8.32
CA SER A 127 16.44 33.90 9.73
C SER A 127 15.17 34.06 10.55
N SER A 128 15.25 33.63 11.81
CA SER A 128 14.13 33.58 12.74
C SER A 128 13.41 34.91 12.96
N SER A 129 14.17 36.00 13.04
CA SER A 129 13.65 37.35 13.26
C SER A 129 12.84 37.90 12.07
N VAL A 130 13.05 37.37 10.87
CA VAL A 130 12.31 37.78 9.66
C VAL A 130 10.93 37.15 9.62
N TRP A 131 10.81 35.86 9.97
CA TRP A 131 9.52 35.16 9.97
C TRP A 131 8.55 35.73 11.01
N LEU A 132 9.03 36.05 12.20
CA LEU A 132 8.21 36.71 13.23
C LEU A 132 7.73 38.08 12.74
N ARG A 133 8.60 38.87 12.08
CA ARG A 133 8.21 40.16 11.49
C ARG A 133 7.19 40.00 10.36
N ALA A 134 7.30 38.97 9.53
CA ALA A 134 6.30 38.67 8.50
C ALA A 134 4.93 38.38 9.14
N CYS A 135 4.91 37.61 10.23
CA CYS A 135 3.69 37.38 11.02
C CYS A 135 3.12 38.69 11.59
N GLU A 136 3.97 39.56 12.18
CA GLU A 136 3.55 40.88 12.68
C GLU A 136 2.88 41.73 11.60
N VAL A 137 3.38 41.69 10.36
CA VAL A 137 2.78 42.41 9.23
C VAL A 137 1.39 41.83 8.91
N CYS A 138 1.24 40.51 8.86
CA CYS A 138 -0.05 39.86 8.61
C CYS A 138 -1.09 40.19 9.68
N LEU A 139 -0.70 40.19 10.96
CA LEU A 139 -1.60 40.47 12.10
C LEU A 139 -2.29 41.84 12.02
N ARG A 140 -1.70 42.82 11.32
CA ARG A 140 -2.30 44.15 11.11
C ARG A 140 -3.59 44.12 10.30
N TYR A 141 -3.84 43.04 9.57
CA TYR A 141 -5.00 42.86 8.71
C TYR A 141 -6.01 41.85 9.27
N PHE A 142 -5.74 41.27 10.46
CA PHE A 142 -6.64 40.27 11.05
C PHE A 142 -8.01 40.85 11.44
N ASP A 143 -8.11 42.18 11.63
CA ASP A 143 -9.39 42.87 11.85
C ASP A 143 -10.30 42.89 10.61
N ARG A 144 -9.78 42.44 9.44
CA ARG A 144 -10.52 42.27 8.19
C ARG A 144 -11.03 40.84 7.97
N LEU A 145 -10.70 39.90 8.86
CA LEU A 145 -11.04 38.49 8.73
C LEU A 145 -12.24 38.12 9.61
N HIS A 146 -13.07 37.20 9.13
CA HIS A 146 -13.98 36.44 9.97
C HIS A 146 -13.19 35.45 10.84
N PRO A 147 -13.73 34.99 11.98
CA PRO A 147 -13.03 34.10 12.89
C PRO A 147 -12.52 32.80 12.24
N GLY A 148 -13.32 32.19 11.36
CA GLY A 148 -12.92 30.98 10.62
C GLY A 148 -11.76 31.23 9.65
N ASP A 149 -11.82 32.32 8.89
CA ASP A 149 -10.75 32.71 7.96
C ASP A 149 -9.43 33.04 8.67
N LEU A 150 -9.51 33.68 9.84
CA LEU A 150 -8.35 33.96 10.69
C LEU A 150 -7.65 32.66 11.09
N ILE A 151 -8.43 31.65 11.54
CA ILE A 151 -7.91 30.32 11.83
C ILE A 151 -7.20 29.75 10.61
N THR A 152 -7.83 29.80 9.43
CA THR A 152 -7.24 29.31 8.18
C THR A 152 -5.89 29.97 7.86
N VAL A 153 -5.75 31.28 8.08
CA VAL A 153 -4.45 31.96 7.91
C VAL A 153 -3.42 31.46 8.92
N VAL A 154 -3.79 31.38 10.21
CA VAL A 154 -2.85 30.96 11.26
C VAL A 154 -2.40 29.52 11.05
N ASP A 155 -3.33 28.61 10.75
CA ASP A 155 -3.01 27.20 10.49
C ASP A 155 -2.12 27.05 9.25
N ALA A 156 -2.32 27.85 8.20
CA ALA A 156 -1.47 27.83 7.01
C ALA A 156 -0.02 28.28 7.29
N ILE A 157 0.20 29.15 8.28
CA ILE A 157 1.55 29.62 8.65
C ILE A 157 2.20 28.76 9.73
N THR A 158 1.45 28.00 10.54
CA THR A 158 1.99 27.18 11.65
C THR A 158 1.88 25.66 11.47
N PHE A 159 0.91 25.15 10.71
CA PHE A 159 0.66 23.71 10.56
C PHE A 159 0.65 23.23 9.11
N SER A 160 1.19 24.02 8.16
CA SER A 160 1.39 23.59 6.79
C SER A 160 2.70 22.79 6.61
N PRO A 161 2.83 21.98 5.54
CA PRO A 161 4.10 21.33 5.21
C PRO A 161 5.27 22.31 5.09
N SER A 162 5.01 23.51 4.58
CA SER A 162 5.98 24.61 4.50
C SER A 162 6.37 25.13 5.88
N ALA A 163 5.42 25.22 6.81
CA ALA A 163 5.68 25.61 8.19
C ALA A 163 6.56 24.61 8.92
N VAL A 164 6.23 23.32 8.86
CA VAL A 164 7.02 22.26 9.51
C VAL A 164 8.44 22.16 8.96
N THR A 165 8.66 22.51 7.70
CA THR A 165 9.98 22.42 7.05
C THR A 165 10.83 23.67 7.22
N LYS A 166 10.23 24.87 7.19
CA LYS A 166 10.97 26.15 7.21
C LYS A 166 11.03 26.81 8.57
N LEU A 167 10.14 26.46 9.50
CA LEU A 167 10.01 27.10 10.80
C LEU A 167 10.30 26.11 11.94
N SER A 168 11.07 26.56 12.91
CA SER A 168 11.24 25.89 14.19
C SER A 168 9.93 25.85 14.98
N VAL A 169 9.85 24.92 15.94
CA VAL A 169 8.70 24.80 16.86
C VAL A 169 8.52 26.10 17.67
N GLU A 170 9.60 26.73 18.11
CA GLU A 170 9.53 27.95 18.94
C GLU A 170 9.02 29.17 18.16
N GLU A 171 9.38 29.31 16.88
CA GLU A 171 8.81 30.36 16.03
C GLU A 171 7.30 30.17 15.85
N ARG A 172 6.86 28.94 15.60
CA ARG A 172 5.44 28.63 15.42
C ARG A 172 4.63 28.85 16.70
N LYS A 173 5.21 28.52 17.87
CA LYS A 173 4.61 28.85 19.18
C LYS A 173 4.44 30.35 19.32
N GLU A 174 5.47 31.13 19.02
CA GLU A 174 5.40 32.58 19.18
C GLU A 174 4.39 33.22 18.22
N MET A 175 4.38 32.81 16.95
CA MET A 175 3.35 33.25 16.00
C MET A 175 1.93 32.95 16.48
N THR A 176 1.72 31.76 17.06
CA THR A 176 0.42 31.37 17.64
C THR A 176 0.06 32.24 18.84
N ARG A 177 1.02 32.54 19.74
CA ARG A 177 0.81 33.45 20.88
C ARG A 177 0.44 34.86 20.43
N MET A 178 1.08 35.36 19.37
CA MET A 178 0.76 36.67 18.81
C MET A 178 -0.67 36.70 18.24
N ALA A 179 -1.09 35.64 17.53
CA ALA A 179 -2.47 35.51 17.04
C ALA A 179 -3.49 35.43 18.19
N ILE A 180 -3.22 34.65 19.24
CA ILE A 180 -4.04 34.58 20.46
C ILE A 180 -4.22 35.97 21.07
N LYS A 181 -3.14 36.75 21.18
CA LYS A 181 -3.20 38.12 21.71
C LYS A 181 -4.06 39.04 20.86
N ALA A 182 -3.98 38.93 19.53
CA ALA A 182 -4.82 39.69 18.61
C ALA A 182 -6.31 39.33 18.76
N VAL A 183 -6.64 38.03 18.83
CA VAL A 183 -8.02 37.56 19.01
C VAL A 183 -8.58 38.00 20.37
N LYS A 184 -7.81 37.90 21.46
CA LYS A 184 -8.21 38.43 22.78
C LYS A 184 -8.57 39.91 22.71
N HIS A 185 -7.77 40.71 22.01
CA HIS A 185 -8.06 42.12 21.79
C HIS A 185 -9.37 42.35 21.00
N PHE A 186 -9.67 41.51 19.99
CA PHE A 186 -10.92 41.61 19.24
C PHE A 186 -12.15 41.26 20.09
N ILE A 187 -12.05 40.24 20.96
CA ILE A 187 -13.10 39.89 21.93
C ILE A 187 -13.36 41.05 22.90
N GLU A 188 -12.31 41.69 23.41
CA GLU A 188 -12.46 42.87 24.28
C GLU A 188 -13.09 44.06 23.55
N LYS A 189 -12.71 44.29 22.29
CA LYS A 189 -13.24 45.37 21.46
C LYS A 189 -14.71 45.17 21.12
N SER A 190 -15.15 43.94 20.82
CA SER A 190 -16.56 43.64 20.56
C SER A 190 -17.42 43.78 21.82
N ARG A 191 -16.92 43.33 22.98
CA ARG A 191 -17.60 43.53 24.28
C ARG A 191 -17.84 45.00 24.62
N LYS A 192 -16.88 45.88 24.30
CA LYS A 192 -17.02 47.34 24.52
C LYS A 192 -18.06 47.97 23.60
N ARG A 193 -18.19 47.50 22.34
CA ARG A 193 -19.21 47.99 21.39
C ARG A 193 -20.62 47.51 21.71
N ASN A 194 -20.77 46.27 22.14
CA ASN A 194 -22.07 45.70 22.51
C ASN A 194 -22.64 46.28 23.83
N LEU A 195 -21.80 46.96 24.63
CA LEU A 195 -22.27 47.72 25.80
C LEU A 195 -22.90 49.07 25.40
N GLU A 196 -22.62 49.56 24.18
CA GLU A 196 -23.11 50.84 23.65
C GLU A 196 -24.32 50.66 22.70
N GLU A 197 -24.48 49.49 22.06
CA GLU A 197 -25.61 49.18 21.17
C GLU A 197 -26.40 47.96 21.69
N ASN A 198 -27.54 48.24 22.33
CA ASN A 198 -28.48 47.25 22.83
C ASN A 198 -29.39 46.78 21.67
N ILE A 199 -28.90 45.92 20.77
CA ILE A 199 -29.76 45.23 19.79
C ILE A 199 -29.35 43.76 19.67
N GLN A 200 -30.37 42.91 19.74
CA GLN A 200 -30.37 41.46 19.60
C GLN A 200 -29.57 40.99 18.38
N GLU A 201 -28.58 40.12 18.60
CA GLU A 201 -28.04 39.28 17.53
C GLU A 201 -28.69 37.90 17.57
N ALA A 202 -29.21 37.55 16.39
CA ALA A 202 -29.96 36.35 16.10
C ALA A 202 -29.05 35.11 16.08
N ASN A 203 -29.61 34.00 16.56
CA ASN A 203 -29.05 32.66 16.45
C ASN A 203 -28.68 32.32 15.00
N GLY A 204 -27.42 31.92 14.80
CA GLY A 204 -26.90 31.25 13.61
C GLY A 204 -25.56 30.58 13.95
N SER A 205 -25.31 29.39 13.42
CA SER A 205 -24.13 28.56 13.66
C SER A 205 -22.84 29.11 13.02
N GLU A 206 -22.55 30.40 13.22
CA GLU A 206 -21.33 31.02 12.71
C GLU A 206 -20.22 30.98 13.78
N MET A 207 -19.02 30.63 13.35
CA MET A 207 -17.82 30.53 14.18
C MET A 207 -17.53 31.88 14.87
N THR A 208 -17.41 31.90 16.20
CA THR A 208 -17.16 33.12 16.97
C THR A 208 -15.67 33.37 17.23
N TYR A 209 -15.30 34.58 17.66
CA TYR A 209 -13.94 34.86 18.11
C TYR A 209 -13.53 34.05 19.36
N VAL A 210 -14.50 33.61 20.18
CA VAL A 210 -14.25 32.71 21.32
C VAL A 210 -13.87 31.32 20.82
N ASP A 211 -14.56 30.82 19.79
CA ASP A 211 -14.22 29.54 19.17
C ASP A 211 -12.84 29.59 18.51
N ALA A 212 -12.52 30.69 17.83
CA ALA A 212 -11.18 30.92 17.27
C ALA A 212 -10.10 30.99 18.36
N LEU A 213 -10.38 31.62 19.50
CA LEU A 213 -9.46 31.64 20.62
C LEU A 213 -9.20 30.23 21.15
N ASN A 214 -10.26 29.43 21.38
CA ASN A 214 -10.15 28.05 21.86
C ASN A 214 -9.35 27.18 20.88
N HIS A 215 -9.58 27.34 19.56
CA HIS A 215 -8.80 26.66 18.52
C HIS A 215 -7.32 27.00 18.60
N LEU A 216 -6.98 28.29 18.72
CA LEU A 216 -5.59 28.73 18.79
C LEU A 216 -4.90 28.31 20.09
N GLU A 217 -5.60 28.34 21.23
CA GLU A 217 -5.06 27.86 22.51
C GLU A 217 -4.81 26.35 22.47
N LYS A 218 -5.71 25.55 21.88
CA LYS A 218 -5.47 24.11 21.62
C LYS A 218 -4.25 23.90 20.71
N SER A 219 -4.12 24.73 19.68
CA SER A 219 -3.01 24.65 18.72
C SER A 219 -1.67 24.99 19.37
N LEU A 220 -1.65 26.00 20.25
CA LEU A 220 -0.47 26.33 21.05
C LEU A 220 -0.09 25.17 21.98
N ALA A 221 -1.06 24.60 22.69
CA ALA A 221 -0.83 23.43 23.55
C ALA A 221 -0.27 22.24 22.76
N HIS A 222 -0.76 21.97 21.54
CA HIS A 222 -0.17 20.93 20.68
C HIS A 222 1.28 21.24 20.30
N LEU A 223 1.64 22.48 19.95
CA LEU A 223 3.03 22.83 19.67
C LEU A 223 3.95 22.59 20.88
N GLU A 224 3.43 22.69 22.10
CA GLU A 224 4.17 22.37 23.32
C GLU A 224 4.47 20.87 23.45
N THR A 225 3.59 19.99 22.96
CA THR A 225 3.79 18.54 22.98
C THR A 225 4.86 18.06 22.00
N LEU A 226 5.26 18.87 21.01
CA LEU A 226 6.34 18.51 20.08
C LEU A 226 7.71 18.38 20.77
N ASN A 227 7.86 18.94 21.97
CA ASN A 227 9.05 18.75 22.81
C ASN A 227 8.93 17.55 23.77
N HIS A 228 7.80 16.84 23.75
CA HIS A 228 7.60 15.65 24.57
C HIS A 228 8.58 14.55 24.17
N SER A 229 9.12 13.81 25.15
CA SER A 229 10.18 12.82 24.95
C SER A 229 9.85 11.77 23.87
N PHE A 230 8.59 11.33 23.85
CA PHE A 230 8.07 10.42 22.83
C PHE A 230 8.08 11.01 21.40
N ILE A 231 7.65 12.26 21.22
CA ILE A 231 7.65 12.87 19.88
C ILE A 231 9.08 13.13 19.41
N VAL A 232 9.96 13.53 20.32
CA VAL A 232 11.39 13.70 20.05
C VAL A 232 12.05 12.36 19.68
N SER A 233 11.66 11.24 20.29
CA SER A 233 12.19 9.93 19.92
C SER A 233 11.75 9.50 18.53
N LEU A 234 10.51 9.77 18.12
CA LEU A 234 10.05 9.54 16.75
C LEU A 234 10.84 10.40 15.74
N LYS A 235 11.05 11.68 16.06
CA LYS A 235 11.80 12.63 15.22
C LYS A 235 13.25 12.19 14.99
N ASN A 236 13.91 11.69 16.02
CA ASN A 236 15.32 11.33 16.00
C ASN A 236 15.58 9.85 15.67
N SER A 237 14.54 9.09 15.35
CA SER A 237 14.65 7.68 14.98
C SER A 237 15.40 7.49 13.66
N GLU A 238 16.16 6.40 13.52
CA GLU A 238 16.80 6.01 12.25
C GLU A 238 15.80 5.45 11.23
N GLN A 239 14.60 5.05 11.69
CA GLN A 239 13.57 4.50 10.82
C GLN A 239 12.75 5.62 10.17
N GLU A 240 12.77 5.69 8.83
CA GLU A 240 12.05 6.71 8.06
C GLU A 240 10.54 6.75 8.37
N ILE A 241 9.94 5.59 8.62
CA ILE A 241 8.51 5.48 8.95
C ILE A 241 8.18 6.16 10.30
N LEU A 242 9.06 6.08 11.29
CA LEU A 242 8.88 6.72 12.59
C LEU A 242 9.04 8.25 12.48
N GLN A 243 9.99 8.71 11.66
CA GLN A 243 10.13 10.14 11.34
C GLN A 243 8.88 10.66 10.62
N LYS A 244 8.30 9.87 9.71
CA LYS A 244 7.04 10.18 9.03
C LYS A 244 5.89 10.35 10.04
N TYR A 245 5.76 9.48 11.04
CA TYR A 245 4.75 9.65 12.09
C TYR A 245 4.95 10.91 12.92
N CYS A 246 6.20 11.30 13.23
CA CYS A 246 6.46 12.58 13.88
C CYS A 246 5.94 13.75 13.04
N LYS A 247 6.20 13.74 11.72
CA LYS A 247 5.74 14.79 10.81
C LYS A 247 4.21 14.81 10.68
N LEU A 248 3.56 13.65 10.62
CA LEU A 248 2.10 13.56 10.59
C LEU A 248 1.48 14.07 11.90
N TYR A 249 2.09 13.74 13.05
CA TYR A 249 1.63 14.24 14.34
C TYR A 249 1.72 15.77 14.42
N ASP A 250 2.85 16.36 14.00
CA ASP A 250 3.03 17.81 13.94
C ASP A 250 1.96 18.50 13.06
N LEU A 251 1.70 17.94 11.87
CA LEU A 251 0.65 18.42 10.97
C LEU A 251 -0.78 18.16 11.49
N SER A 252 -0.95 17.22 12.43
CA SER A 252 -2.27 16.83 12.94
C SER A 252 -2.90 17.88 13.84
N ARG A 253 -2.09 18.71 14.53
CA ARG A 253 -2.57 19.70 15.50
C ARG A 253 -3.44 19.11 16.62
N SER A 254 -3.26 17.82 16.91
CA SER A 254 -4.14 17.06 17.80
C SER A 254 -5.63 17.06 17.38
N GLU A 255 -5.90 17.11 16.08
CA GLU A 255 -7.24 16.92 15.54
C GLU A 255 -7.61 15.43 15.59
N SER A 256 -8.76 15.11 16.18
CA SER A 256 -9.19 13.73 16.43
C SER A 256 -9.26 12.88 15.16
N GLY A 257 -9.75 13.44 14.05
CA GLY A 257 -9.80 12.75 12.75
C GLY A 257 -8.41 12.38 12.24
N LYS A 258 -7.49 13.36 12.14
CA LYS A 258 -6.12 13.15 11.67
C LYS A 258 -5.33 12.19 12.58
N LEU A 259 -5.52 12.30 13.90
CA LEU A 259 -4.88 11.40 14.85
C LEU A 259 -5.44 9.98 14.77
N ARG A 260 -6.74 9.81 14.58
CA ARG A 260 -7.34 8.49 14.32
C ARG A 260 -6.76 7.88 13.06
N ASP A 261 -6.70 8.63 11.96
CA ASP A 261 -6.13 8.15 10.70
C ASP A 261 -4.66 7.74 10.86
N GLN A 262 -3.87 8.55 11.56
CA GLN A 262 -2.47 8.23 11.87
C GLN A 262 -2.34 7.00 12.78
N ALA A 263 -3.12 6.90 13.85
CA ALA A 263 -3.06 5.77 14.78
C ALA A 263 -3.47 4.46 14.08
N VAL A 264 -4.49 4.50 13.22
CA VAL A 264 -4.89 3.35 12.41
C VAL A 264 -3.80 2.99 11.40
N ALA A 265 -3.16 3.97 10.76
CA ALA A 265 -2.02 3.70 9.87
C ALA A 265 -0.86 3.02 10.63
N MET A 266 -0.50 3.52 11.81
CA MET A 266 0.51 2.89 12.67
C MET A 266 0.15 1.44 13.03
N CYS A 267 -1.13 1.18 13.31
CA CYS A 267 -1.60 -0.17 13.60
C CYS A 267 -1.47 -1.10 12.38
N LEU A 268 -1.90 -0.64 11.20
CA LEU A 268 -1.77 -1.40 9.94
C LEU A 268 -0.30 -1.64 9.55
N ASP A 269 0.58 -0.70 9.86
CA ASP A 269 2.03 -0.83 9.69
C ASP A 269 2.70 -1.72 10.76
N GLY A 270 1.91 -2.42 11.58
CA GLY A 270 2.39 -3.39 12.58
C GLY A 270 3.14 -2.75 13.76
N GLN A 271 2.93 -1.47 14.04
CA GLN A 271 3.64 -0.79 15.13
C GLN A 271 3.16 -1.25 16.52
N PRO A 272 4.03 -1.25 17.54
CA PRO A 272 3.66 -1.66 18.89
C PRO A 272 2.49 -0.85 19.45
N LEU A 273 1.51 -1.52 20.09
CA LEU A 273 0.33 -0.84 20.65
C LEU A 273 0.69 0.21 21.70
N ARG A 274 1.78 0.00 22.45
CA ARG A 274 2.33 1.00 23.38
C ARG A 274 2.70 2.31 22.71
N MET A 275 3.26 2.25 21.50
CA MET A 275 3.62 3.43 20.73
C MET A 275 2.37 4.20 20.30
N ILE A 276 1.33 3.47 19.87
CA ILE A 276 0.03 4.06 19.54
C ILE A 276 -0.58 4.71 20.78
N GLN A 277 -0.57 4.02 21.93
CA GLN A 277 -1.05 4.56 23.19
C GLN A 277 -0.30 5.85 23.58
N GLN A 278 1.03 5.86 23.49
CA GLN A 278 1.83 7.06 23.79
C GLN A 278 1.49 8.22 22.86
N LEU A 279 1.21 7.98 21.57
CA LEU A 279 0.75 9.03 20.66
C LEU A 279 -0.58 9.64 21.12
N LEU A 280 -1.53 8.79 21.54
CA LEU A 280 -2.84 9.22 22.04
C LEU A 280 -2.73 9.96 23.38
N GLU A 281 -1.86 9.50 24.29
CA GLU A 281 -1.61 10.15 25.59
C GLU A 281 -0.96 11.54 25.44
N VAL A 282 -0.11 11.73 24.42
CA VAL A 282 0.58 13.00 24.16
C VAL A 282 -0.32 14.01 23.44
N ALA A 283 -1.38 13.57 22.77
CA ALA A 283 -2.30 14.46 22.07
C ALA A 283 -3.09 15.38 23.01
N VAL A 284 -3.48 16.55 22.49
CA VAL A 284 -4.20 17.57 23.25
C VAL A 284 -5.71 17.48 23.05
N GLY A 285 -6.44 17.45 24.16
CA GLY A 285 -7.90 17.47 24.21
C GLY A 285 -8.54 16.08 24.28
N PRO A 286 -9.87 16.00 24.43
CA PRO A 286 -10.57 14.72 24.44
C PRO A 286 -10.50 14.11 23.04
N LEU A 287 -9.95 12.90 22.95
CA LEU A 287 -9.85 12.16 21.70
C LEU A 287 -10.99 11.16 21.51
N ASP A 288 -11.65 10.74 22.59
CA ASP A 288 -12.61 9.63 22.61
C ASP A 288 -12.11 8.44 21.78
N LEU A 289 -10.82 8.13 21.95
CA LEU A 289 -10.11 7.12 21.16
C LEU A 289 -9.15 6.36 22.07
N SER A 290 -9.34 5.05 22.14
CA SER A 290 -8.46 4.11 22.83
C SER A 290 -7.67 3.26 21.83
N PRO A 291 -6.56 2.60 22.25
CA PRO A 291 -5.89 1.61 21.42
C PRO A 291 -6.83 0.52 20.90
N LYS A 292 -7.84 0.12 21.70
CA LYS A 292 -8.87 -0.83 21.30
C LYS A 292 -9.68 -0.35 20.09
N ASP A 293 -10.13 0.90 20.10
CA ASP A 293 -10.88 1.49 18.98
C ASP A 293 -10.03 1.58 17.70
N VAL A 294 -8.73 1.84 17.86
CA VAL A 294 -7.77 1.88 16.75
C VAL A 294 -7.59 0.50 16.13
N VAL A 295 -7.35 -0.53 16.94
CA VAL A 295 -7.20 -1.92 16.46
C VAL A 295 -8.50 -2.39 15.82
N GLN A 296 -9.66 -2.11 16.42
CA GLN A 296 -10.95 -2.45 15.83
C GLN A 296 -11.12 -1.81 14.45
N SER A 297 -10.77 -0.52 14.31
CA SER A 297 -10.83 0.19 13.03
C SER A 297 -9.89 -0.41 11.98
N ALA A 298 -8.69 -0.83 12.39
CA ALA A 298 -7.73 -1.51 11.52
C ALA A 298 -8.25 -2.89 11.05
N ILE A 299 -8.78 -3.70 11.97
CA ILE A 299 -9.38 -5.01 11.65
C ILE A 299 -10.56 -4.86 10.67
N MET A 300 -11.44 -3.88 10.87
CA MET A 300 -12.55 -3.64 9.94
C MET A 300 -12.08 -3.23 8.54
N LYS A 301 -10.99 -2.45 8.43
CA LYS A 301 -10.37 -2.14 7.13
C LYS A 301 -9.78 -3.39 6.45
N ILE A 302 -9.10 -4.23 7.22
CA ILE A 302 -8.53 -5.49 6.72
C ILE A 302 -9.62 -6.44 6.24
N ILE A 303 -10.69 -6.63 7.03
CA ILE A 303 -11.85 -7.44 6.65
C ILE A 303 -12.45 -6.90 5.34
N SER A 304 -12.64 -5.59 5.24
CA SER A 304 -13.15 -4.97 4.00
C SER A 304 -12.27 -5.29 2.79
N ALA A 305 -10.95 -5.27 2.93
CA ALA A 305 -10.01 -5.64 1.86
C ALA A 305 -10.06 -7.14 1.51
N LEU A 306 -10.10 -8.03 2.51
CA LEU A 306 -10.24 -9.48 2.33
C LEU A 306 -11.56 -9.86 1.65
N SER A 307 -12.62 -9.10 1.89
CA SER A 307 -13.92 -9.24 1.25
C SER A 307 -14.01 -8.62 -0.17
N GLY A 308 -12.88 -8.16 -0.73
CA GLY A 308 -12.83 -7.59 -2.09
C GLY A 308 -13.14 -6.08 -2.17
N GLY A 309 -13.18 -5.38 -1.03
CA GLY A 309 -13.29 -3.94 -0.96
C GLY A 309 -11.97 -3.23 -1.32
N ARG A 310 -12.05 -1.93 -1.63
CA ARG A 310 -10.89 -1.05 -1.92
C ARG A 310 -10.43 -0.29 -0.68
N ALA A 311 -10.41 -0.94 0.48
CA ALA A 311 -9.89 -0.30 1.68
C ALA A 311 -8.39 -0.04 1.50
N ASP A 312 -7.96 1.21 1.71
CA ASP A 312 -6.54 1.57 1.69
C ASP A 312 -5.88 1.07 2.98
N LEU A 313 -4.96 0.12 2.83
CA LEU A 313 -4.17 -0.47 3.91
C LEU A 313 -2.81 0.21 4.11
N GLY A 314 -2.55 1.36 3.48
CA GLY A 314 -1.31 2.12 3.66
C GLY A 314 -0.16 1.70 2.73
N GLY A 315 -0.41 0.80 1.78
CA GLY A 315 0.55 0.34 0.76
C GLY A 315 0.04 -0.84 -0.07
N PRO A 316 0.83 -1.39 -1.01
CA PRO A 316 0.46 -2.57 -1.81
C PRO A 316 0.53 -3.89 -1.01
N GLY A 317 0.40 -3.83 0.32
CA GLY A 317 0.53 -4.98 1.21
C GLY A 317 -0.62 -5.97 1.07
N ASP A 318 -0.31 -7.26 1.09
CA ASP A 318 -1.29 -8.33 1.16
C ASP A 318 -2.10 -8.21 2.48
N PRO A 319 -3.45 -8.15 2.44
CA PRO A 319 -4.27 -7.97 3.64
C PRO A 319 -4.03 -9.02 4.73
N LEU A 320 -3.63 -10.24 4.37
CA LEU A 320 -3.29 -11.29 5.33
C LEU A 320 -1.97 -11.01 6.06
N GLN A 321 -0.94 -10.52 5.35
CA GLN A 321 0.33 -10.10 5.98
C GLN A 321 0.12 -8.89 6.91
N VAL A 322 -0.76 -7.95 6.52
CA VAL A 322 -1.12 -6.81 7.38
C VAL A 322 -1.81 -7.31 8.65
N LEU A 323 -2.72 -8.30 8.54
CA LEU A 323 -3.35 -8.91 9.70
C LEU A 323 -2.34 -9.59 10.63
N GLU A 324 -1.38 -10.35 10.08
CA GLU A 324 -0.29 -10.96 10.86
C GLU A 324 0.46 -9.92 11.70
N GLY A 325 0.81 -8.77 11.11
CA GLY A 325 1.47 -7.67 11.81
C GLY A 325 0.62 -7.11 12.97
N VAL A 326 -0.68 -6.87 12.73
CA VAL A 326 -1.60 -6.36 13.76
C VAL A 326 -1.76 -7.36 14.91
N VAL A 327 -1.97 -8.64 14.60
CA VAL A 327 -2.15 -9.69 15.60
C VAL A 327 -0.86 -9.91 16.40
N ALA A 328 0.31 -9.87 15.76
CA ALA A 328 1.60 -9.93 16.43
C ALA A 328 1.81 -8.75 17.40
N ALA A 329 1.40 -7.53 17.02
CA ALA A 329 1.47 -6.36 17.89
C ALA A 329 0.56 -6.48 19.12
N VAL A 330 -0.64 -7.05 18.96
CA VAL A 330 -1.56 -7.32 20.08
C VAL A 330 -0.98 -8.40 21.00
N HIS A 331 -0.49 -9.50 20.43
CA HIS A 331 0.17 -10.56 21.20
C HIS A 331 1.35 -10.02 22.03
N ALA A 332 2.24 -9.23 21.43
CA ALA A 332 3.37 -8.63 22.13
C ALA A 332 2.92 -7.71 23.29
N SER A 333 1.81 -6.99 23.13
CA SER A 333 1.25 -6.13 24.20
C SER A 333 0.70 -6.95 25.37
N VAL A 334 0.10 -8.12 25.09
CA VAL A 334 -0.34 -9.07 26.12
C VAL A 334 0.85 -9.69 26.85
N ASP A 335 1.87 -10.14 26.13
CA ASP A 335 3.09 -10.73 26.69
C ASP A 335 3.86 -9.76 27.61
N GLN A 336 3.85 -8.47 27.26
CA GLN A 336 4.48 -7.41 28.05
C GLN A 336 3.63 -6.98 29.26
N GLY A 337 2.42 -7.54 29.42
CA GLY A 337 1.53 -7.25 30.53
C GLY A 337 0.77 -5.92 30.42
N GLU A 338 0.78 -5.28 29.25
CA GLU A 338 0.05 -4.03 29.00
C GLU A 338 -1.44 -4.30 28.80
N ALA A 339 -1.76 -5.40 28.11
CA ALA A 339 -3.12 -5.89 27.83
C ALA A 339 -4.08 -4.81 27.30
N LEU A 340 -3.59 -3.94 26.40
CA LEU A 340 -4.36 -2.83 25.83
C LEU A 340 -5.55 -3.28 24.98
N VAL A 341 -5.41 -4.47 24.36
CA VAL A 341 -6.45 -5.17 23.61
C VAL A 341 -6.35 -6.65 23.97
N SER A 342 -7.48 -7.29 24.25
CA SER A 342 -7.49 -8.71 24.58
C SER A 342 -7.57 -9.59 23.33
N PRO A 343 -7.08 -10.85 23.38
CA PRO A 343 -7.28 -11.81 22.29
C PRO A 343 -8.77 -12.06 21.99
N GLU A 344 -9.62 -12.02 23.02
CA GLU A 344 -11.07 -12.17 22.89
C GLU A 344 -11.70 -11.05 22.06
N ASP A 345 -11.22 -9.81 22.20
CA ASP A 345 -11.69 -8.69 21.40
C ASP A 345 -11.40 -8.91 19.90
N LEU A 346 -10.19 -9.38 19.57
CA LEU A 346 -9.81 -9.71 18.19
C LEU A 346 -10.69 -10.83 17.63
N LEU A 347 -10.92 -11.87 18.42
CA LEU A 347 -11.80 -12.98 18.04
C LEU A 347 -13.23 -12.51 17.80
N GLU A 348 -13.77 -11.63 18.64
CA GLU A 348 -15.10 -11.05 18.48
C GLU A 348 -15.23 -10.31 17.15
N TRP A 349 -14.20 -9.55 16.74
CA TRP A 349 -14.24 -8.78 15.49
C TRP A 349 -14.02 -9.62 14.24
N LEU A 350 -13.22 -10.70 14.32
CA LEU A 350 -12.92 -11.58 13.20
C LEU A 350 -13.98 -12.67 12.99
N ARG A 351 -14.70 -13.08 14.06
CA ARG A 351 -15.70 -14.16 14.02
C ARG A 351 -16.78 -13.96 12.94
N PRO A 352 -17.38 -12.77 12.74
CA PRO A 352 -18.38 -12.57 11.69
C PRO A 352 -17.84 -12.86 10.28
N PHE A 353 -16.62 -12.44 9.98
CA PHE A 353 -15.98 -12.72 8.70
C PHE A 353 -15.68 -14.23 8.53
N CYS A 354 -15.15 -14.87 9.58
CA CYS A 354 -14.83 -16.29 9.54
C CYS A 354 -16.08 -17.19 9.46
N ALA A 355 -17.24 -16.74 9.95
CA ALA A 355 -18.49 -17.50 9.94
C ALA A 355 -19.35 -17.30 8.69
N ASP A 356 -19.04 -16.31 7.85
CA ASP A 356 -19.86 -15.95 6.70
C ASP A 356 -19.47 -16.75 5.44
N ASP A 357 -20.38 -17.64 5.03
CA ASP A 357 -20.24 -18.56 3.90
C ASP A 357 -20.29 -17.88 2.52
N ALA A 358 -20.63 -16.58 2.46
CA ALA A 358 -20.52 -15.81 1.22
C ALA A 358 -19.06 -15.50 0.84
N TRP A 359 -18.12 -15.54 1.78
CA TRP A 359 -16.72 -15.16 1.53
C TRP A 359 -15.82 -16.33 1.13
N PRO A 360 -14.75 -16.07 0.36
CA PRO A 360 -13.82 -17.10 -0.06
C PRO A 360 -13.19 -17.86 1.12
N VAL A 361 -13.14 -19.19 0.98
CA VAL A 361 -12.65 -20.14 1.99
C VAL A 361 -11.20 -19.88 2.38
N ARG A 362 -10.33 -19.60 1.40
CA ARG A 362 -8.89 -19.42 1.62
C ARG A 362 -8.57 -18.29 2.62
N PRO A 363 -9.02 -17.03 2.42
CA PRO A 363 -8.91 -15.96 3.40
C PRO A 363 -9.40 -16.34 4.80
N ARG A 364 -10.59 -16.95 4.91
CA ARG A 364 -11.17 -17.36 6.20
C ARG A 364 -10.27 -18.32 6.97
N ILE A 365 -9.70 -19.31 6.28
CA ILE A 365 -8.75 -20.26 6.89
C ILE A 365 -7.46 -19.58 7.33
N HIS A 366 -6.91 -18.68 6.51
CA HIS A 366 -5.67 -17.98 6.85
C HIS A 366 -5.86 -17.07 8.06
N VAL A 367 -6.98 -16.35 8.16
CA VAL A 367 -7.32 -15.57 9.38
C VAL A 367 -7.33 -16.46 10.62
N LEU A 368 -7.99 -17.62 10.55
CA LEU A 368 -8.00 -18.60 11.64
C LEU A 368 -6.61 -19.17 11.94
N GLN A 369 -5.74 -19.30 10.94
CA GLN A 369 -4.33 -19.73 11.09
C GLN A 369 -3.50 -18.69 11.83
N ILE A 370 -3.59 -17.43 11.42
CA ILE A 370 -2.87 -16.31 12.04
C ILE A 370 -3.22 -16.23 13.52
N VAL A 371 -4.52 -16.18 13.85
CA VAL A 371 -4.98 -16.10 15.24
C VAL A 371 -4.54 -17.32 16.06
N GLY A 372 -4.65 -18.53 15.49
CA GLY A 372 -4.28 -19.74 16.21
C GLY A 372 -2.78 -19.93 16.43
N GLN A 373 -1.94 -19.32 15.60
CA GLN A 373 -0.48 -19.34 15.78
C GLN A 373 -0.01 -18.25 16.73
N SER A 374 -0.71 -17.12 16.76
CA SER A 374 -0.33 -15.98 17.57
C SER A 374 -0.78 -16.07 19.02
N PHE A 375 -1.76 -16.89 19.39
CA PHE A 375 -2.18 -17.00 20.79
C PHE A 375 -1.99 -18.41 21.34
N HIS A 376 -1.65 -18.52 22.63
CA HIS A 376 -1.63 -19.80 23.33
C HIS A 376 -3.06 -20.31 23.54
N LEU A 377 -3.56 -21.07 22.57
CA LEU A 377 -4.86 -21.73 22.66
C LEU A 377 -4.81 -22.87 23.67
N SER A 378 -5.91 -23.08 24.40
CA SER A 378 -6.10 -24.31 25.16
C SER A 378 -6.14 -25.52 24.20
N GLU A 379 -5.98 -26.73 24.73
CA GLU A 379 -6.10 -27.94 23.91
C GLU A 379 -7.50 -28.05 23.30
N GLU A 380 -8.55 -27.66 24.04
CA GLU A 380 -9.94 -27.63 23.59
C GLU A 380 -10.15 -26.62 22.47
N ASP A 381 -9.63 -25.40 22.61
CA ASP A 381 -9.73 -24.36 21.59
C ASP A 381 -8.93 -24.72 20.32
N SER A 382 -7.79 -25.40 20.50
CA SER A 382 -6.99 -25.92 19.38
C SER A 382 -7.76 -26.97 18.59
N LYS A 383 -8.43 -27.91 19.25
CA LYS A 383 -9.30 -28.90 18.60
C LYS A 383 -10.48 -28.23 17.90
N LEU A 384 -11.12 -27.27 18.55
CA LEU A 384 -12.24 -26.52 17.99
C LEU A 384 -11.84 -25.71 16.75
N LEU A 385 -10.62 -25.15 16.74
CA LEU A 385 -10.09 -24.44 15.58
C LEU A 385 -9.85 -25.38 14.39
N VAL A 386 -9.32 -26.58 14.65
CA VAL A 386 -9.17 -27.62 13.62
C VAL A 386 -10.54 -28.04 13.08
N PHE A 387 -11.53 -28.20 13.96
CA PHE A 387 -12.92 -28.46 13.57
C PHE A 387 -13.48 -27.35 12.67
N PHE A 388 -13.41 -26.08 13.07
CA PHE A 388 -13.95 -24.97 12.27
C PHE A 388 -13.27 -24.81 10.91
N ARG A 389 -11.94 -25.00 10.84
CA ARG A 389 -11.22 -24.98 9.55
C ARG A 389 -11.67 -26.13 8.65
N THR A 390 -11.82 -27.33 9.21
CA THR A 390 -12.30 -28.52 8.50
C THR A 390 -13.72 -28.29 7.98
N GLU A 391 -14.63 -27.84 8.85
CA GLU A 391 -16.01 -27.53 8.50
C GLU A 391 -16.11 -26.47 7.40
N THR A 392 -15.29 -25.41 7.47
CA THR A 392 -15.26 -24.35 6.45
C THR A 392 -14.86 -24.89 5.08
N ILE A 393 -13.87 -25.78 5.02
CA ILE A 393 -13.42 -26.41 3.77
C ILE A 393 -14.50 -27.35 3.22
N LEU A 394 -15.09 -28.18 4.09
CA LEU A 394 -16.06 -29.18 3.68
C LEU A 394 -17.36 -28.55 3.21
N LYS A 395 -17.87 -27.51 3.89
CA LYS A 395 -19.08 -26.78 3.44
C LYS A 395 -18.95 -26.23 2.02
N ALA A 396 -17.74 -25.83 1.61
CA ALA A 396 -17.51 -25.26 0.29
C ALA A 396 -17.48 -26.29 -0.84
N THR A 397 -17.04 -27.52 -0.56
CA THR A 397 -16.77 -28.54 -1.60
C THR A 397 -17.66 -29.77 -1.48
N TRP A 398 -17.92 -30.22 -0.25
CA TRP A 398 -18.79 -31.36 0.08
C TRP A 398 -19.91 -30.92 1.03
N PRO A 399 -20.84 -30.05 0.60
CA PRO A 399 -21.91 -29.54 1.47
C PRO A 399 -22.85 -30.65 2.01
N GLN A 400 -22.84 -31.82 1.37
CA GLN A 400 -23.60 -33.01 1.80
C GLN A 400 -22.96 -33.71 3.01
N ARG A 401 -21.64 -33.57 3.22
CA ARG A 401 -20.92 -34.20 4.34
C ARG A 401 -20.86 -33.21 5.51
N GLN A 402 -21.74 -33.40 6.48
CA GLN A 402 -21.68 -32.67 7.75
C GLN A 402 -20.48 -33.13 8.57
N VAL A 403 -19.71 -32.21 9.13
CA VAL A 403 -18.55 -32.50 9.98
C VAL A 403 -18.99 -32.55 11.44
N ASP A 404 -18.62 -33.62 12.14
CA ASP A 404 -18.76 -33.73 13.59
C ASP A 404 -17.42 -33.43 14.27
N ILE A 405 -17.44 -32.98 15.54
CA ILE A 405 -16.23 -32.75 16.34
C ILE A 405 -15.37 -34.02 16.38
N THR A 406 -16.02 -35.19 16.47
CA THR A 406 -15.37 -36.52 16.48
C THR A 406 -14.57 -36.83 15.22
N ASP A 407 -14.92 -36.25 14.07
CA ASP A 407 -14.16 -36.39 12.81
C ASP A 407 -12.77 -35.73 12.90
N THR A 408 -12.58 -34.80 13.83
CA THR A 408 -11.34 -34.00 13.97
C THR A 408 -10.64 -34.14 15.32
N ASP A 409 -11.20 -34.92 16.24
CA ASP A 409 -10.75 -35.02 17.64
C ASP A 409 -9.33 -35.59 17.79
N ASN A 410 -8.94 -36.50 16.89
CA ASN A 410 -7.61 -37.13 16.89
C ASN A 410 -7.08 -37.37 15.47
N GLU A 411 -5.81 -37.80 15.38
CA GLU A 411 -5.15 -38.08 14.10
C GLU A 411 -5.83 -39.19 13.29
N GLU A 412 -6.28 -40.26 13.94
CA GLU A 412 -6.93 -41.38 13.26
C GLU A 412 -8.26 -40.96 12.61
N SER A 413 -9.08 -40.20 13.34
CA SER A 413 -10.33 -39.61 12.82
C SER A 413 -10.06 -38.71 11.61
N ARG A 414 -9.05 -37.83 11.70
CA ARG A 414 -8.67 -36.94 10.58
C ARG A 414 -8.21 -37.75 9.36
N CYS A 415 -7.39 -38.78 9.57
CA CYS A 415 -6.96 -39.68 8.50
C CYS A 415 -8.14 -40.43 7.86
N ALA A 416 -9.10 -40.89 8.66
CA ALA A 416 -10.31 -41.55 8.18
C ALA A 416 -11.18 -40.61 7.33
N LEU A 417 -11.42 -39.38 7.82
CA LEU A 417 -12.14 -38.35 7.08
C LEU A 417 -11.42 -38.01 5.76
N PHE A 418 -10.10 -37.81 5.79
CA PHE A 418 -9.34 -37.54 4.57
C PHE A 418 -9.45 -38.69 3.56
N ALA A 419 -9.37 -39.94 4.02
CA ALA A 419 -9.53 -41.10 3.15
C ALA A 419 -10.94 -41.15 2.52
N GLU A 420 -11.99 -40.90 3.30
CA GLU A 420 -13.38 -40.82 2.82
C GLU A 420 -13.54 -39.77 1.71
N LEU A 421 -13.01 -38.56 1.94
CA LEU A 421 -13.09 -37.45 0.98
C LEU A 421 -12.26 -37.72 -0.27
N LEU A 422 -11.04 -38.25 -0.11
CA LEU A 422 -10.16 -38.61 -1.22
C LEU A 422 -10.82 -39.67 -2.12
N GLU A 423 -11.46 -40.68 -1.53
CA GLU A 423 -12.14 -41.73 -2.29
C GLU A 423 -13.38 -41.25 -3.04
N SER A 424 -14.02 -40.17 -2.58
CA SER A 424 -15.17 -39.55 -3.26
C SER A 424 -14.78 -38.41 -4.22
N SER A 425 -13.49 -38.06 -4.31
CA SER A 425 -13.00 -36.94 -5.13
C SER A 425 -12.63 -37.36 -6.55
N HIS A 426 -13.08 -36.59 -7.54
CA HIS A 426 -12.84 -36.79 -8.97
C HIS A 426 -12.55 -35.50 -9.74
N GLN A 427 -12.74 -34.32 -9.13
CA GLN A 427 -12.54 -33.02 -9.76
C GLN A 427 -11.30 -32.30 -9.22
N GLU A 428 -10.68 -31.46 -10.06
CA GLU A 428 -9.51 -30.66 -9.66
C GLU A 428 -9.80 -29.76 -8.45
N ALA A 429 -10.98 -29.12 -8.44
CA ALA A 429 -11.40 -28.27 -7.33
C ALA A 429 -11.44 -29.04 -6.00
N GLU A 430 -11.89 -30.30 -6.02
CA GLU A 430 -11.95 -31.16 -4.83
C GLU A 430 -10.54 -31.47 -4.29
N PHE A 431 -9.61 -31.83 -5.18
CA PHE A 431 -8.22 -32.06 -4.79
C PHE A 431 -7.55 -30.79 -4.23
N GLN A 432 -7.82 -29.63 -4.81
CA GLN A 432 -7.31 -28.35 -4.29
C GLN A 432 -7.84 -28.05 -2.88
N HIS A 433 -9.08 -28.43 -2.56
CA HIS A 433 -9.60 -28.31 -1.20
C HIS A 433 -9.03 -29.36 -0.24
N LEU A 434 -8.67 -30.56 -0.71
CA LEU A 434 -7.91 -31.53 0.08
C LEU A 434 -6.50 -31.03 0.43
N VAL A 435 -5.83 -30.31 -0.49
CA VAL A 435 -4.55 -29.64 -0.19
C VAL A 435 -4.74 -28.64 0.95
N LEU A 436 -5.78 -27.79 0.87
CA LEU A 436 -6.10 -26.82 1.92
C LEU A 436 -6.40 -27.51 3.26
N LEU A 437 -7.07 -28.65 3.23
CA LEU A 437 -7.42 -29.42 4.42
C LEU A 437 -6.17 -29.92 5.14
N LEU A 438 -5.24 -30.54 4.39
CA LEU A 438 -3.98 -31.02 4.96
C LEU A 438 -3.10 -29.87 5.47
N GLN A 439 -3.12 -28.70 4.82
CA GLN A 439 -2.43 -27.50 5.30
C GLN A 439 -3.07 -26.87 6.54
N ALA A 440 -4.39 -27.00 6.69
CA ALA A 440 -5.13 -26.46 7.84
C ALA A 440 -4.95 -27.29 9.12
N TRP A 441 -4.55 -28.55 8.98
CA TRP A 441 -4.45 -29.55 10.03
C TRP A 441 -3.08 -29.59 10.72
N PRO A 442 -3.03 -30.00 12.01
CA PRO A 442 -1.78 -30.32 12.68
C PRO A 442 -1.00 -31.40 11.93
N PRO A 443 0.34 -31.32 11.90
CA PRO A 443 1.15 -32.33 11.24
C PRO A 443 0.94 -33.71 11.83
N MET A 444 0.75 -34.70 10.95
CA MET A 444 0.59 -36.09 11.33
C MET A 444 1.87 -36.64 11.97
N SER A 445 1.72 -37.70 12.76
CA SER A 445 2.81 -38.43 13.40
C SER A 445 3.87 -38.92 12.40
N ARG A 446 5.10 -39.12 12.90
CA ARG A 446 6.25 -39.57 12.09
C ARG A 446 5.99 -40.92 11.41
N ASP A 447 5.19 -41.79 12.02
CA ASP A 447 4.89 -43.12 11.48
C ASP A 447 4.01 -43.05 10.23
N HIS A 448 3.11 -42.07 10.14
CA HIS A 448 2.33 -41.79 8.94
C HIS A 448 3.12 -40.99 7.90
N ALA A 449 4.08 -40.16 8.33
CA ALA A 449 4.93 -39.39 7.43
C ALA A 449 5.93 -40.26 6.66
N THR A 450 6.48 -41.30 7.29
CA THR A 450 7.46 -42.22 6.69
C THR A 450 6.83 -43.36 5.91
N SER A 451 5.60 -43.75 6.23
CA SER A 451 4.86 -44.77 5.49
C SER A 451 4.38 -44.23 4.14
N ILE A 452 4.92 -44.78 3.06
CA ILE A 452 4.57 -44.38 1.69
C ILE A 452 3.06 -44.55 1.41
N THR A 453 2.48 -45.65 1.89
CA THR A 453 1.06 -45.97 1.67
C THR A 453 0.10 -45.17 2.55
N ASN A 454 0.54 -44.77 3.75
CA ASN A 454 -0.32 -44.07 4.70
C ASN A 454 -0.11 -42.55 4.70
N ASN A 455 0.92 -42.05 4.00
CA ASN A 455 1.19 -40.63 3.92
C ASN A 455 0.08 -39.91 3.12
N PRO A 456 -0.64 -38.96 3.73
CA PRO A 456 -1.79 -38.32 3.10
C PRO A 456 -1.40 -37.47 1.87
N TRP A 457 -0.20 -36.86 1.88
CA TRP A 457 0.31 -36.10 0.74
C TRP A 457 0.64 -37.00 -0.45
N MET A 458 1.25 -38.17 -0.19
CA MET A 458 1.50 -39.17 -1.24
C MET A 458 0.20 -39.70 -1.83
N ARG A 459 -0.78 -40.03 -0.98
CA ARG A 459 -2.10 -40.50 -1.43
C ARG A 459 -2.82 -39.43 -2.24
N LEU A 460 -2.77 -38.16 -1.82
CA LEU A 460 -3.36 -37.05 -2.56
C LEU A 460 -2.71 -36.88 -3.94
N ALA A 461 -1.38 -36.79 -4.00
CA ALA A 461 -0.67 -36.61 -5.26
C ALA A 461 -0.89 -37.80 -6.21
N THR A 462 -0.90 -39.03 -5.67
CA THR A 462 -1.21 -40.24 -6.45
C THR A 462 -2.63 -40.19 -7.00
N ALA A 463 -3.62 -39.84 -6.18
CA ALA A 463 -5.02 -39.70 -6.61
C ALA A 463 -5.19 -38.61 -7.68
N MET A 464 -4.54 -37.46 -7.50
CA MET A 464 -4.52 -36.38 -8.49
C MET A 464 -3.99 -36.87 -9.85
N LEU A 465 -2.89 -37.63 -9.86
CA LEU A 465 -2.26 -38.14 -11.09
C LEU A 465 -3.02 -39.30 -11.73
N THR A 466 -3.80 -40.07 -10.96
CA THR A 466 -4.47 -41.29 -11.45
C THR A 466 -5.95 -41.09 -11.76
N ARG A 467 -6.64 -40.20 -11.04
CA ARG A 467 -8.10 -40.02 -11.11
C ARG A 467 -8.53 -38.72 -11.81
N CYS A 468 -7.67 -37.72 -11.88
CA CYS A 468 -8.05 -36.42 -12.44
C CYS A 468 -8.04 -36.47 -13.98
N ALA A 469 -9.21 -36.33 -14.60
CA ALA A 469 -9.36 -36.25 -16.06
C ALA A 469 -9.17 -34.80 -16.54
N VAL A 470 -8.01 -34.20 -16.28
CA VAL A 470 -7.71 -32.81 -16.67
C VAL A 470 -7.29 -32.77 -18.14
N GLU A 471 -7.83 -31.81 -18.90
CA GLU A 471 -7.36 -31.51 -20.27
C GLU A 471 -5.91 -30.96 -20.26
N ASP A 472 -5.56 -30.18 -19.23
CA ASP A 472 -4.22 -29.64 -18.96
C ASP A 472 -3.40 -30.56 -18.02
N LYS A 473 -2.72 -31.55 -18.61
CA LYS A 473 -1.83 -32.44 -17.86
C LYS A 473 -0.57 -31.72 -17.33
N GLU A 474 -0.06 -30.73 -18.05
CA GLU A 474 1.16 -30.01 -17.65
C GLU A 474 0.90 -29.17 -16.39
N GLY A 475 -0.25 -28.49 -16.31
CA GLY A 475 -0.71 -27.80 -15.11
C GLY A 475 -0.82 -28.71 -13.89
N LEU A 476 -1.37 -29.92 -14.07
CA LEU A 476 -1.47 -30.93 -13.00
C LEU A 476 -0.08 -31.32 -12.44
N GLY A 477 0.88 -31.61 -13.32
CA GLY A 477 2.24 -31.95 -12.90
C GLY A 477 2.94 -30.82 -12.14
N ASN A 478 2.73 -29.57 -12.56
CA ASN A 478 3.27 -28.40 -11.87
C ASN A 478 2.63 -28.16 -10.51
N GLU A 479 1.32 -28.40 -10.36
CA GLU A 479 0.64 -28.31 -9.06
C GLU A 479 1.12 -29.40 -8.09
N VAL A 480 1.35 -30.62 -8.54
CA VAL A 480 1.98 -31.67 -7.70
C VAL A 480 3.38 -31.25 -7.24
N LEU A 481 4.20 -30.71 -8.15
CA LEU A 481 5.53 -30.21 -7.79
C LEU A 481 5.47 -29.07 -6.77
N LYS A 482 4.52 -28.15 -6.93
CA LYS A 482 4.28 -27.04 -6.01
C LYS A 482 3.85 -27.53 -4.62
N ILE A 483 3.00 -28.56 -4.55
CA ILE A 483 2.64 -29.22 -3.29
C ILE A 483 3.91 -29.75 -2.62
N CYS A 484 4.75 -30.53 -3.33
CA CYS A 484 6.00 -31.05 -2.76
C CYS A 484 6.93 -29.95 -2.25
N ARG A 485 7.12 -28.87 -3.03
CA ARG A 485 7.94 -27.73 -2.64
C ARG A 485 7.44 -27.02 -1.38
N SER A 486 6.12 -26.98 -1.17
CA SER A 486 5.55 -26.42 0.06
C SER A 486 5.92 -27.22 1.33
N LEU A 487 6.38 -28.46 1.18
CA LEU A 487 6.71 -29.36 2.29
C LEU A 487 8.19 -29.39 2.67
N TYR A 488 9.11 -28.89 1.84
CA TYR A 488 10.57 -29.07 2.01
C TYR A 488 11.15 -28.58 3.34
N ASN A 489 10.52 -27.61 4.00
CA ASN A 489 10.96 -27.08 5.28
C ASN A 489 10.05 -27.50 6.45
N THR A 490 9.27 -28.56 6.27
CA THR A 490 8.27 -29.02 7.25
C THR A 490 8.58 -30.43 7.74
N LYS A 491 7.99 -30.81 8.88
CA LYS A 491 8.02 -32.19 9.39
C LYS A 491 7.32 -33.21 8.48
N GLN A 492 6.64 -32.73 7.44
CA GLN A 492 5.86 -33.52 6.49
C GLN A 492 6.56 -33.71 5.15
N MET A 493 7.84 -33.30 5.02
CA MET A 493 8.65 -33.54 3.83
C MET A 493 8.62 -35.03 3.45
N LEU A 494 8.44 -35.30 2.16
CA LEU A 494 8.36 -36.66 1.64
C LEU A 494 9.72 -37.38 1.79
N PRO A 495 9.75 -38.65 2.24
CA PRO A 495 10.96 -39.45 2.25
C PRO A 495 11.47 -39.73 0.83
N ALA A 496 12.74 -40.07 0.69
CA ALA A 496 13.38 -40.30 -0.61
C ALA A 496 12.66 -41.38 -1.44
N GLU A 497 12.20 -42.45 -0.79
CA GLU A 497 11.40 -43.50 -1.44
C GLU A 497 10.06 -42.97 -1.96
N GLY A 498 9.39 -42.09 -1.20
CA GLY A 498 8.16 -41.44 -1.64
C GLY A 498 8.38 -40.52 -2.83
N VAL A 499 9.47 -39.73 -2.83
CA VAL A 499 9.89 -38.92 -3.97
C VAL A 499 10.16 -39.79 -5.20
N LYS A 500 10.84 -40.94 -5.02
CA LYS A 500 11.11 -41.88 -6.09
C LYS A 500 9.83 -42.42 -6.72
N GLU A 501 8.87 -42.88 -5.92
CA GLU A 501 7.59 -43.41 -6.41
C GLU A 501 6.76 -42.33 -7.09
N LEU A 502 6.64 -41.14 -6.49
CA LEU A 502 5.88 -40.04 -7.09
C LEU A 502 6.51 -39.59 -8.42
N SER A 503 7.84 -39.54 -8.50
CA SER A 503 8.53 -39.24 -9.74
C SER A 503 8.24 -40.30 -10.81
N ALA A 504 8.11 -41.58 -10.44
CA ALA A 504 7.76 -42.65 -11.38
C ALA A 504 6.34 -42.49 -11.92
N LEU A 505 5.38 -42.17 -11.04
CA LEU A 505 4.00 -41.88 -11.45
C LEU A 505 3.90 -40.69 -12.43
N LEU A 506 4.63 -39.61 -12.14
CA LEU A 506 4.71 -38.46 -13.06
C LEU A 506 5.30 -38.87 -14.42
N TRP A 507 6.36 -39.69 -14.39
CA TRP A 507 7.01 -40.18 -15.60
C TRP A 507 6.08 -41.06 -16.45
N ASP A 508 5.35 -41.97 -15.83
CA ASP A 508 4.39 -42.86 -16.51
C ASP A 508 3.23 -42.10 -17.15
N GLN A 509 2.90 -40.91 -16.63
CA GLN A 509 1.91 -39.99 -17.20
C GLN A 509 2.48 -39.04 -18.28
N ALA A 510 3.73 -39.25 -18.69
CA ALA A 510 4.49 -38.39 -19.61
C ALA A 510 4.74 -36.95 -19.09
N LEU A 511 4.70 -36.74 -17.77
CA LEU A 511 5.02 -35.47 -17.10
C LEU A 511 6.51 -35.44 -16.73
N LEU A 512 7.35 -35.37 -17.76
CA LEU A 512 8.80 -35.54 -17.64
C LEU A 512 9.45 -34.40 -16.85
N LEU A 513 9.08 -33.15 -17.13
CA LEU A 513 9.70 -31.99 -16.51
C LEU A 513 9.46 -31.93 -14.98
N PRO A 514 8.23 -32.05 -14.44
CA PRO A 514 8.01 -32.10 -13.00
C PRO A 514 8.70 -33.29 -12.33
N ALA A 515 8.74 -34.46 -12.99
CA ALA A 515 9.41 -35.65 -12.47
C ALA A 515 10.92 -35.43 -12.28
N LEU A 516 11.58 -34.82 -13.27
CA LEU A 516 13.02 -34.53 -13.20
C LEU A 516 13.34 -33.46 -12.16
N LYS A 517 12.55 -32.38 -12.10
CA LYS A 517 12.71 -31.33 -11.09
C LYS A 517 12.59 -31.90 -9.68
N LEU A 518 11.57 -32.72 -9.43
CA LEU A 518 11.35 -33.34 -8.13
C LEU A 518 12.53 -34.22 -7.68
N LEU A 519 13.13 -34.98 -8.60
CA LEU A 519 14.30 -35.82 -8.30
C LEU A 519 15.55 -34.98 -8.00
N LEU A 520 15.79 -33.92 -8.77
CA LEU A 520 16.99 -33.08 -8.66
C LEU A 520 16.94 -32.10 -7.48
N GLU A 521 15.75 -31.71 -7.04
CA GLU A 521 15.56 -30.88 -5.83
C GLU A 521 15.85 -31.63 -4.53
N SER A 522 15.89 -32.97 -4.58
CA SER A 522 16.35 -33.78 -3.45
C SER A 522 17.84 -33.60 -3.20
N GLN A 523 18.27 -33.74 -1.95
CA GLN A 523 19.69 -33.82 -1.57
C GLN A 523 20.24 -35.26 -1.65
N ASP A 524 19.44 -36.22 -2.12
CA ASP A 524 19.78 -37.64 -2.18
C ASP A 524 20.45 -38.01 -3.51
N GLU A 525 21.71 -38.45 -3.44
CA GLU A 525 22.50 -38.89 -4.59
C GLU A 525 21.87 -40.06 -5.36
N THR A 526 21.10 -40.93 -4.67
CA THR A 526 20.41 -42.05 -5.32
C THR A 526 19.26 -41.58 -6.20
N LEU A 527 18.58 -40.49 -5.82
CA LEU A 527 17.53 -39.86 -6.63
C LEU A 527 18.13 -39.10 -7.82
N HIS A 528 19.29 -38.48 -7.65
CA HIS A 528 20.05 -37.89 -8.76
C HIS A 528 20.48 -38.94 -9.78
N ALA A 529 20.88 -40.14 -9.34
CA ALA A 529 21.19 -41.24 -10.24
C ALA A 529 19.97 -41.68 -11.07
N VAL A 530 18.78 -41.74 -10.45
CA VAL A 530 17.52 -42.02 -11.17
C VAL A 530 17.18 -40.89 -12.16
N ALA A 531 17.42 -39.63 -11.79
CA ALA A 531 17.25 -38.51 -12.71
C ALA A 531 18.18 -38.63 -13.93
N LEU A 532 19.44 -39.01 -13.73
CA LEU A 532 20.40 -39.22 -14.81
C LEU A 532 20.00 -40.35 -15.75
N GLU A 533 19.56 -41.49 -15.21
CA GLU A 533 19.06 -42.61 -16.03
C GLU A 533 17.91 -42.16 -16.94
N ARG A 534 16.99 -41.38 -16.37
CA ARG A 534 15.84 -40.81 -17.08
C ARG A 534 16.24 -39.78 -18.14
N VAL A 535 17.16 -38.89 -17.82
CA VAL A 535 17.73 -37.90 -18.75
C VAL A 535 18.44 -38.60 -19.92
N ALA A 536 19.20 -39.66 -19.64
CA ALA A 536 19.88 -40.45 -20.67
C ALA A 536 18.91 -41.20 -21.60
N GLY A 537 17.71 -41.56 -21.10
CA GLY A 537 16.65 -42.20 -21.89
C GLY A 537 15.90 -41.26 -22.84
N VAL A 538 16.06 -39.94 -22.73
CA VAL A 538 15.38 -38.95 -23.59
C VAL A 538 16.19 -38.72 -24.86
N ALA A 539 15.64 -39.12 -26.00
CA ALA A 539 16.30 -38.97 -27.30
C ALA A 539 16.22 -37.53 -27.87
N GLU A 540 15.10 -36.84 -27.65
CA GLU A 540 14.86 -35.48 -28.17
C GLU A 540 14.47 -34.51 -27.06
N VAL A 541 15.15 -33.36 -27.02
CA VAL A 541 14.94 -32.32 -26.00
C VAL A 541 14.07 -31.19 -26.57
N ASN A 542 12.94 -30.91 -25.92
CA ASN A 542 11.96 -29.90 -26.30
C ASN A 542 11.37 -29.21 -25.05
N ASP A 543 10.45 -28.27 -25.25
CA ASP A 543 9.91 -27.44 -24.16
C ASP A 543 9.10 -28.24 -23.13
N SER A 544 8.61 -29.44 -23.46
CA SER A 544 7.86 -30.32 -22.54
C SER A 544 8.75 -31.09 -21.55
N ASN A 545 10.05 -31.22 -21.85
CA ASN A 545 10.99 -31.99 -21.04
C ASN A 545 12.23 -31.20 -20.60
N CYS A 546 12.39 -29.95 -21.05
CA CYS A 546 13.52 -29.12 -20.70
C CYS A 546 13.16 -27.64 -20.63
N ASP A 547 13.43 -27.03 -19.48
CA ASP A 547 13.35 -25.59 -19.27
C ASP A 547 14.59 -25.05 -18.54
N ARG A 548 14.68 -23.73 -18.38
CA ARG A 548 15.83 -23.08 -17.73
C ARG A 548 16.00 -23.50 -16.26
N GLU A 549 14.90 -23.80 -15.58
CA GLU A 549 14.92 -24.23 -14.18
C GLU A 549 15.58 -25.60 -14.06
N LEU A 550 15.16 -26.57 -14.87
CA LEU A 550 15.76 -27.91 -14.91
C LEU A 550 17.26 -27.85 -15.21
N LEU A 551 17.67 -27.05 -16.20
CA LEU A 551 19.08 -26.89 -16.55
C LEU A 551 19.90 -26.29 -15.39
N SER A 552 19.30 -25.40 -14.61
CA SER A 552 19.91 -24.84 -13.41
C SER A 552 20.05 -25.90 -12.32
N LEU A 553 19.03 -26.73 -12.10
CA LEU A 553 19.05 -27.83 -11.13
C LEU A 553 20.12 -28.88 -11.47
N LEU A 554 20.29 -29.23 -12.76
CA LEU A 554 21.35 -30.15 -13.19
C LEU A 554 22.76 -29.60 -12.89
N LEU A 555 22.96 -28.29 -13.06
CA LEU A 555 24.21 -27.62 -12.74
C LEU A 555 24.44 -27.51 -11.23
N ASP A 556 23.41 -27.16 -10.47
CA ASP A 556 23.47 -27.05 -9.01
C ASP A 556 23.74 -28.42 -8.36
N ALA A 557 23.20 -29.50 -8.92
CA ALA A 557 23.47 -30.88 -8.53
C ALA A 557 24.83 -31.42 -9.04
N LYS A 558 25.63 -30.59 -9.74
CA LYS A 558 26.95 -30.95 -10.31
C LYS A 558 26.92 -32.13 -11.30
N LEU A 559 25.84 -32.24 -12.06
CA LEU A 559 25.59 -33.36 -12.99
C LEU A 559 26.03 -33.09 -14.44
N LEU A 560 26.84 -32.06 -14.68
CA LEU A 560 27.28 -31.68 -16.02
C LEU A 560 28.07 -32.79 -16.73
N GLY A 561 29.01 -33.43 -16.05
CA GLY A 561 29.83 -34.52 -16.60
C GLY A 561 28.99 -35.72 -17.06
N PRO A 562 28.16 -36.30 -16.17
CA PRO A 562 27.25 -37.38 -16.54
C PRO A 562 26.29 -37.05 -17.69
N CYS A 563 25.94 -35.77 -17.88
CA CYS A 563 25.05 -35.35 -18.94
C CYS A 563 25.73 -35.25 -20.32
N VAL A 564 27.06 -35.32 -20.45
CA VAL A 564 27.80 -35.10 -21.71
C VAL A 564 27.31 -36.00 -22.85
N SER A 565 26.96 -37.25 -22.55
CA SER A 565 26.49 -38.24 -23.53
C SER A 565 25.00 -38.12 -23.86
N THR A 566 24.29 -37.17 -23.26
CA THR A 566 22.83 -37.03 -23.36
C THR A 566 22.44 -35.89 -24.30
N ALA A 567 21.20 -35.92 -24.80
CA ALA A 567 20.66 -34.86 -25.64
C ALA A 567 20.51 -33.49 -24.92
N PHE A 568 20.63 -33.46 -23.59
CA PHE A 568 20.55 -32.24 -22.77
C PHE A 568 21.85 -31.43 -22.76
N TYR A 569 23.01 -32.06 -23.01
CA TYR A 569 24.31 -31.39 -22.89
C TYR A 569 24.41 -30.07 -23.68
N PRO A 570 24.00 -29.98 -24.97
CA PRO A 570 24.04 -28.73 -25.71
C PRO A 570 23.19 -27.63 -25.06
N ARG A 571 22.01 -27.97 -24.52
CA ARG A 571 21.11 -27.02 -23.86
C ARG A 571 21.68 -26.53 -22.53
N ILE A 572 22.31 -27.41 -21.75
CA ILE A 572 23.00 -27.04 -20.51
C ILE A 572 24.12 -26.05 -20.80
N VAL A 573 24.93 -26.31 -21.82
CA VAL A 573 26.01 -25.40 -22.24
C VAL A 573 25.47 -24.06 -22.73
N GLU A 574 24.40 -24.05 -23.53
CA GLU A 574 23.75 -22.81 -23.96
C GLU A 574 23.22 -21.98 -22.78
N HIS A 575 22.57 -22.62 -21.81
CA HIS A 575 22.06 -21.97 -20.60
C HIS A 575 23.18 -21.42 -19.72
N LEU A 576 24.24 -22.20 -19.51
CA LEU A 576 25.44 -21.77 -18.78
C LEU A 576 26.05 -20.51 -19.40
N LEU A 577 26.18 -20.48 -20.72
CA LEU A 577 26.79 -19.35 -21.45
C LEU A 577 25.86 -18.12 -21.53
N ALA A 578 24.55 -18.33 -21.49
CA ALA A 578 23.56 -17.24 -21.48
C ALA A 578 23.39 -16.60 -20.09
N SER A 579 23.81 -17.28 -19.03
CA SER A 579 23.75 -16.78 -17.65
C SER A 579 24.68 -15.59 -17.44
N GLN A 580 24.13 -14.38 -17.34
CA GLN A 580 24.88 -13.15 -17.06
C GLN A 580 25.26 -12.98 -15.59
N GLN A 581 24.78 -13.86 -14.69
CA GLN A 581 24.83 -13.65 -13.25
C GLN A 581 26.04 -14.28 -12.54
N GLY A 582 26.96 -14.96 -13.27
CA GLY A 582 28.16 -15.54 -12.67
C GLY A 582 27.90 -16.64 -11.61
N ARG A 583 26.69 -17.22 -11.61
CA ARG A 583 26.24 -18.22 -10.62
C ARG A 583 27.10 -19.50 -10.63
N TRP A 584 27.59 -19.89 -11.80
CA TRP A 584 28.43 -21.08 -11.98
C TRP A 584 29.78 -20.71 -12.56
N ASP A 585 30.86 -21.20 -11.95
CA ASP A 585 32.22 -20.99 -12.45
C ASP A 585 32.49 -21.93 -13.64
N THR A 586 32.50 -21.35 -14.84
CA THR A 586 32.76 -22.09 -16.08
C THR A 586 34.15 -22.73 -16.13
N GLU A 587 35.16 -22.15 -15.45
CA GLU A 587 36.51 -22.72 -15.42
C GLU A 587 36.58 -23.91 -14.46
N ALA A 588 35.88 -23.83 -13.32
CA ALA A 588 35.72 -24.97 -12.42
C ALA A 588 34.95 -26.11 -13.11
N LEU A 589 33.82 -25.83 -13.74
CA LEU A 589 33.04 -26.85 -14.47
C LEU A 589 33.82 -27.50 -15.63
N ALA A 590 34.66 -26.73 -16.34
CA ALA A 590 35.55 -27.29 -17.35
C ALA A 590 36.64 -28.18 -16.74
N ARG A 591 37.13 -27.85 -15.54
CA ARG A 591 38.07 -28.70 -14.80
C ARG A 591 37.39 -30.01 -14.39
N ASP A 592 36.18 -29.94 -13.86
CA ASP A 592 35.38 -31.11 -13.47
C ASP A 592 35.11 -32.03 -14.68
N LEU A 593 34.79 -31.44 -15.85
CA LEU A 593 34.65 -32.19 -17.10
C LEU A 593 35.95 -32.88 -17.51
N ARG A 594 37.10 -32.20 -17.38
CA ARG A 594 38.40 -32.79 -17.68
C ARG A 594 38.73 -33.94 -16.73
N GLU A 595 38.45 -33.78 -15.44
CA GLU A 595 38.64 -34.81 -14.42
C GLU A 595 37.73 -36.03 -14.64
N ALA A 596 36.52 -35.81 -15.18
CA ALA A 596 35.60 -36.86 -15.61
C ALA A 596 35.98 -37.52 -16.97
N GLY A 597 37.07 -37.10 -17.62
CA GLY A 597 37.55 -37.67 -18.89
C GLY A 597 36.97 -37.04 -20.16
N HIS A 598 36.23 -35.93 -20.04
CA HIS A 598 35.61 -35.19 -21.15
C HIS A 598 36.47 -33.98 -21.58
N GLU A 599 37.71 -34.24 -22.01
CA GLU A 599 38.68 -33.17 -22.32
C GLU A 599 38.26 -32.28 -23.50
N ALA A 600 37.65 -32.87 -24.53
CA ALA A 600 37.22 -32.14 -25.72
C ALA A 600 36.06 -31.18 -25.41
N GLU A 601 35.12 -31.63 -24.59
CA GLU A 601 33.98 -30.88 -24.10
C GLU A 601 34.41 -29.75 -23.17
N ALA A 602 35.35 -30.02 -22.24
CA ALA A 602 35.96 -29.02 -21.38
C ALA A 602 36.63 -27.89 -22.20
N GLY A 603 37.41 -28.25 -23.22
CA GLY A 603 38.05 -27.28 -24.11
C GLY A 603 37.01 -26.46 -24.91
N SER A 604 35.99 -27.12 -25.43
CA SER A 604 34.90 -26.48 -26.19
C SER A 604 34.10 -25.49 -25.33
N LEU A 605 33.85 -25.84 -24.08
CA LEU A 605 33.17 -24.98 -23.11
C LEU A 605 33.96 -23.71 -22.81
N LEU A 606 35.27 -23.83 -22.55
CA LEU A 606 36.15 -22.70 -22.30
C LEU A 606 36.27 -21.76 -23.50
N LEU A 607 36.38 -22.31 -24.71
CA LEU A 607 36.38 -21.51 -25.93
C LEU A 607 35.07 -20.75 -26.09
N ALA A 608 33.93 -21.39 -25.81
CA ALA A 608 32.62 -20.76 -25.88
C ALA A 608 32.45 -19.66 -24.82
N ALA A 609 32.88 -19.89 -23.57
CA ALA A 609 32.84 -18.92 -22.47
C ALA A 609 33.69 -17.68 -22.74
N ARG A 610 34.84 -17.85 -23.43
CA ARG A 610 35.73 -16.75 -23.84
C ARG A 610 35.24 -15.97 -25.07
N GLY A 611 34.02 -16.23 -25.56
CA GLY A 611 33.43 -15.51 -26.69
C GLY A 611 33.97 -15.94 -28.05
N THR A 612 34.64 -17.10 -28.16
CA THR A 612 35.15 -17.59 -29.45
C THR A 612 34.00 -17.80 -30.43
N HIS A 613 34.18 -17.41 -31.69
CA HIS A 613 33.16 -17.53 -32.73
C HIS A 613 32.70 -18.99 -32.89
N ARG A 614 31.39 -19.24 -33.09
CA ARG A 614 30.80 -20.60 -33.13
C ARG A 614 31.55 -21.57 -34.04
N ALA A 615 31.99 -21.09 -35.21
CA ALA A 615 32.75 -21.86 -36.19
C ALA A 615 34.10 -22.40 -35.68
N LEU A 616 34.66 -21.86 -34.60
CA LEU A 616 35.99 -22.22 -34.07
C LEU A 616 35.92 -22.91 -32.69
N ARG A 617 34.70 -23.22 -32.19
CA ARG A 617 34.52 -23.76 -30.83
C ARG A 617 34.86 -25.24 -30.69
N THR A 618 34.80 -26.00 -31.77
CA THR A 618 35.20 -27.41 -31.81
C THR A 618 36.08 -27.66 -33.03
N PHE A 619 36.93 -28.69 -32.97
CA PHE A 619 37.77 -29.10 -34.10
C PHE A 619 36.93 -29.43 -35.35
N SER A 620 35.80 -30.12 -35.17
CA SER A 620 34.89 -30.49 -36.26
C SER A 620 34.22 -29.27 -36.91
N MET A 621 33.77 -28.29 -36.11
CA MET A 621 33.21 -27.04 -36.64
C MET A 621 34.28 -26.21 -37.36
N ALA A 622 35.50 -26.14 -36.81
CA ALA A 622 36.61 -25.42 -37.42
C ALA A 622 37.02 -26.03 -38.76
N LEU A 623 37.09 -27.36 -38.84
CA LEU A 623 37.38 -28.08 -40.08
C LEU A 623 36.26 -27.92 -41.12
N SER A 624 34.98 -27.97 -40.69
CA SER A 624 33.83 -27.74 -41.56
C SER A 624 33.81 -26.32 -42.13
N ALA A 625 34.04 -25.32 -41.28
CA ALA A 625 34.17 -23.93 -41.71
C ALA A 625 35.33 -23.75 -42.69
N GLY A 626 36.51 -24.34 -42.40
CA GLY A 626 37.65 -24.32 -43.31
C GLY A 626 37.35 -24.96 -44.68
N ARG A 627 36.61 -26.08 -44.70
CA ARG A 627 36.14 -26.73 -45.94
C ARG A 627 35.13 -25.92 -46.73
N HIS A 628 34.41 -25.01 -46.10
CA HIS A 628 33.46 -24.13 -46.79
C HIS A 628 34.14 -22.91 -47.41
N TRP A 629 35.33 -22.55 -46.91
CA TRP A 629 36.14 -21.42 -47.38
C TRP A 629 37.19 -21.81 -48.43
N LEU A 630 37.59 -23.08 -48.45
CA LEU A 630 38.37 -23.71 -49.53
C LEU A 630 37.44 -24.18 -50.65
#